data_AF-A0A848BUW3-F1
#
_entry.id   AF-A0A848BUW3-F1
#
_cell.length_a   1.000
_cell.length_b   1.000
_cell.length_c   1.000
_cell.angle_alpha   90.00
_cell.angle_beta   90.00
_cell.angle_gamma   90.00
#
_symmetry.space_group_name_H-M   'P 1'
#
loop_
_entity.id
_entity.type
_entity.pdbx_description
1 polymer ?
#
loop_
_entity_poly.entity_id
_entity_poly.type
_entity_poly.pdbx_seq_one_letter_code
_entity_poly.pdbx_strand_id
1 'polypeptide(L)'
;MALFERLSEKQIKDKVNFMKRYAGAENSAEGSLVDANSNVTNKNIAIMETEMHKMDNIQINRYLIREKLKELFPEEPSLPDQYIKDLESHLIYENDETSFKPYCASVTMFPFLLHGTKILGGTSLAPKNLRSFTGSFVNFVYQVASFFSGAIATVEWPLYFDYFAKKTYGPDYLKTNRKDIEQELQGTIYPMNQPAAARGK
;
A
#
# COMPACT_ATOMS: atom_id res chain seq x y z
N MET A 1 15.29 -11.96 -27.20
CA MET A 1 13.83 -12.18 -27.29
C MET A 1 13.14 -11.01 -26.64
N ALA A 2 12.11 -10.44 -27.28
CA ALA A 2 11.33 -9.38 -26.64
C ALA A 2 10.49 -10.01 -25.52
N LEU A 3 10.75 -9.60 -24.27
CA LEU A 3 10.04 -10.08 -23.08
C LEU A 3 8.64 -9.43 -22.92
N PHE A 4 8.28 -8.50 -23.81
CA PHE A 4 7.00 -7.80 -23.77
C PHE A 4 6.26 -8.02 -25.09
N GLU A 5 5.13 -8.72 -25.01
CA GLU A 5 4.19 -8.83 -26.12
C GLU A 5 3.29 -7.59 -26.19
N ARG A 6 2.93 -7.19 -27.42
CA ARG A 6 1.94 -6.13 -27.64
C ARG A 6 0.55 -6.67 -27.35
N LEU A 7 -0.30 -5.85 -26.73
CA LEU A 7 -1.71 -6.20 -26.55
C LEU A 7 -2.39 -6.42 -27.89
N SER A 8 -3.26 -7.42 -27.95
CA SER A 8 -4.17 -7.63 -29.08
C SER A 8 -5.15 -6.45 -29.22
N GLU A 9 -5.70 -6.27 -30.42
CA GLU A 9 -6.71 -5.23 -30.67
C GLU A 9 -7.93 -5.37 -29.74
N LYS A 10 -8.34 -6.62 -29.43
CA LYS A 10 -9.42 -6.88 -28.48
C LYS A 10 -9.06 -6.39 -27.08
N GLN A 11 -7.88 -6.73 -26.56
CA GLN A 11 -7.44 -6.28 -25.23
C GLN A 11 -7.35 -4.75 -25.13
N ILE A 12 -6.91 -4.09 -26.21
CA ILE A 12 -6.89 -2.62 -26.27
C ILE A 12 -8.32 -2.07 -26.20
N LYS A 13 -9.25 -2.59 -27.00
CA LYS A 13 -10.67 -2.19 -26.97
C LYS A 13 -11.30 -2.41 -25.60
N ASP A 14 -11.03 -3.55 -24.96
CA ASP A 14 -11.55 -3.87 -23.64
C ASP A 14 -11.05 -2.88 -22.59
N LYS A 15 -9.75 -2.53 -22.59
CA LYS A 15 -9.18 -1.50 -21.70
C LYS A 15 -9.75 -0.10 -21.97
N VAL A 16 -9.95 0.29 -23.23
CA VAL A 16 -10.60 1.56 -23.59
C VAL A 16 -12.07 1.60 -23.12
N ASN A 17 -12.80 0.49 -23.25
CA ASN A 17 -14.17 0.38 -22.77
C ASN A 17 -14.24 0.47 -21.24
N PHE A 18 -13.30 -0.17 -20.54
CA PHE A 18 -13.14 -0.01 -19.10
C PHE A 18 -12.96 1.46 -18.71
N MET A 19 -12.05 2.19 -19.38
CA MET A 19 -11.84 3.62 -19.10
C MET A 19 -13.12 4.44 -19.27
N LYS A 20 -13.89 4.19 -20.33
CA LYS A 20 -15.19 4.87 -20.56
C LYS A 20 -16.19 4.55 -19.47
N ARG A 21 -16.32 3.28 -19.08
CA ARG A 21 -17.20 2.85 -17.99
C ARG A 21 -16.79 3.51 -16.67
N TYR A 22 -15.51 3.46 -16.32
CA TYR A 22 -14.99 4.07 -15.10
C TYR A 22 -15.24 5.59 -15.09
N ALA A 23 -14.98 6.28 -16.20
CA ALA A 23 -15.28 7.71 -16.35
C ALA A 23 -16.78 8.04 -16.19
N GLY A 24 -17.68 7.10 -16.47
CA GLY A 24 -19.13 7.24 -16.26
C GLY A 24 -19.64 6.87 -14.85
N ALA A 25 -18.88 6.10 -14.05
CA ALA A 25 -19.29 5.65 -12.72
C ALA A 25 -19.42 6.80 -11.70
N GLU A 26 -20.27 6.68 -10.68
CA GLU A 26 -20.43 7.74 -9.67
C GLU A 26 -19.21 7.84 -8.75
N ASN A 27 -18.59 6.70 -8.43
CA ASN A 27 -17.43 6.61 -7.55
C ASN A 27 -16.48 5.48 -7.97
N SER A 28 -15.31 5.37 -7.32
CA SER A 28 -14.32 4.34 -7.66
C SER A 28 -14.77 2.91 -7.34
N ALA A 29 -15.57 2.71 -6.31
CA ALA A 29 -16.07 1.38 -5.94
C ALA A 29 -17.02 0.83 -7.02
N GLU A 30 -17.91 1.68 -7.56
CA GLU A 30 -18.78 1.32 -8.69
C GLU A 30 -17.98 1.16 -10.00
N GLY A 31 -16.95 1.99 -10.18
CA GLY A 31 -16.07 1.95 -11.34
C GLY A 31 -15.15 0.71 -11.36
N SER A 32 -14.79 0.15 -10.20
CA SER A 32 -13.95 -1.04 -10.12
C SER A 32 -14.65 -2.26 -10.73
N LEU A 33 -13.86 -3.17 -11.28
CA LEU A 33 -14.34 -4.45 -11.80
C LEU A 33 -14.18 -5.59 -10.80
N VAL A 34 -13.24 -5.47 -9.87
CA VAL A 34 -12.80 -6.58 -9.00
C VAL A 34 -12.58 -6.18 -7.56
N ASP A 35 -12.70 -4.90 -7.23
CA ASP A 35 -12.51 -4.37 -5.87
C ASP A 35 -13.63 -3.39 -5.52
N ALA A 36 -14.77 -3.96 -5.13
CA ALA A 36 -15.91 -3.19 -4.66
C ALA A 36 -15.67 -2.56 -3.27
N ASN A 37 -14.57 -2.89 -2.59
CA ASN A 37 -14.25 -2.42 -1.24
C ASN A 37 -13.30 -1.21 -1.23
N SER A 38 -13.24 -0.45 -2.33
CA SER A 38 -12.46 0.77 -2.35
C SER A 38 -13.06 1.77 -1.36
N ASN A 39 -12.37 2.01 -0.24
CA ASN A 39 -12.63 3.12 0.67
C ASN A 39 -12.43 4.51 0.03
N VAL A 40 -12.05 4.52 -1.24
CA VAL A 40 -11.86 5.71 -2.06
C VAL A 40 -13.18 6.07 -2.74
N THR A 41 -13.85 7.08 -2.21
CA THR A 41 -15.08 7.61 -2.81
C THR A 41 -14.81 8.49 -4.03
N ASN A 42 -13.62 9.11 -4.09
CA ASN A 42 -13.26 10.06 -5.13
C ASN A 42 -12.62 9.39 -6.34
N LYS A 43 -13.32 9.47 -7.47
CA LYS A 43 -12.80 9.03 -8.76
C LYS A 43 -11.73 9.96 -9.31
N ASN A 44 -10.58 9.43 -9.72
CA ASN A 44 -9.57 10.17 -10.48
C ASN A 44 -8.81 9.26 -11.45
N ILE A 45 -8.02 9.87 -12.34
CA ILE A 45 -7.27 9.17 -13.39
C ILE A 45 -6.19 8.22 -12.84
N ALA A 46 -5.53 8.58 -11.73
CA ALA A 46 -4.48 7.75 -11.14
C ALA A 46 -5.04 6.43 -10.59
N ILE A 47 -6.26 6.45 -10.03
CA ILE A 47 -6.94 5.23 -9.58
C ILE A 47 -7.40 4.41 -10.79
N MET A 48 -7.96 5.04 -11.83
CA MET A 48 -8.37 4.33 -13.04
C MET A 48 -7.20 3.57 -13.68
N GLU A 49 -6.02 4.19 -13.73
CA GLU A 49 -4.81 3.57 -14.28
C GLU A 49 -4.41 2.32 -13.50
N THR A 50 -4.50 2.32 -12.15
CA THR A 50 -4.19 1.13 -11.36
C THR A 50 -5.28 0.05 -11.47
N GLU A 51 -6.56 0.44 -11.43
CA GLU A 51 -7.70 -0.48 -11.57
C GLU A 51 -7.68 -1.26 -12.90
N MET A 52 -7.26 -0.61 -13.99
CA MET A 52 -7.21 -1.20 -15.34
C MET A 52 -6.31 -2.44 -15.43
N HIS A 53 -5.36 -2.61 -14.52
CA HIS A 53 -4.40 -3.71 -14.51
C HIS A 53 -4.66 -4.77 -13.44
N LYS A 54 -5.66 -4.59 -12.57
CA LYS A 54 -5.95 -5.55 -11.49
C LYS A 54 -6.24 -6.97 -12.00
N MET A 55 -6.97 -7.09 -13.11
CA MET A 55 -7.22 -8.39 -13.76
C MET A 55 -5.96 -9.03 -14.37
N ASP A 56 -5.02 -8.22 -14.83
CA ASP A 56 -3.75 -8.72 -15.34
C ASP A 56 -2.95 -9.31 -14.16
N ASN A 57 -2.92 -8.60 -13.03
CA ASN A 57 -2.24 -9.03 -11.81
C ASN A 57 -2.84 -10.32 -11.22
N ILE A 58 -4.17 -10.44 -11.16
CA ILE A 58 -4.86 -11.65 -10.70
C ILE A 58 -4.41 -12.87 -11.52
N GLN A 59 -4.40 -12.76 -12.85
CA GLN A 59 -3.99 -13.86 -13.73
C GLN A 59 -2.53 -14.27 -13.49
N ILE A 60 -1.64 -13.29 -13.32
CA ILE A 60 -0.23 -13.54 -13.03
C ILE A 60 -0.07 -14.20 -11.65
N ASN A 61 -0.74 -13.69 -10.61
CA ASN A 61 -0.68 -14.28 -9.26
C ASN A 61 -1.17 -15.72 -9.23
N ARG A 62 -2.32 -16.01 -9.86
CA ARG A 62 -2.85 -17.37 -9.98
C ARG A 62 -1.89 -18.30 -10.70
N TYR A 63 -1.25 -17.83 -11.77
CA TYR A 63 -0.21 -18.59 -12.45
C TYR A 63 0.97 -18.91 -11.52
N LEU A 64 1.50 -17.90 -10.81
CA LEU A 64 2.62 -18.08 -9.88
C LEU A 64 2.30 -19.08 -8.76
N ILE A 65 1.10 -19.00 -8.17
CA ILE A 65 0.66 -19.94 -7.14
C ILE A 65 0.56 -21.36 -7.71
N ARG A 66 -0.04 -21.54 -8.88
CA ARG A 66 -0.13 -22.86 -9.54
C ARG A 66 1.23 -23.48 -9.78
N GLU A 67 2.19 -22.71 -10.28
CA GLU A 67 3.56 -23.20 -10.48
C GLU A 67 4.22 -23.57 -9.14
N LYS A 68 3.98 -22.78 -8.09
CA LYS A 68 4.51 -23.10 -6.76
C LYS A 68 3.87 -24.34 -6.14
N LEU A 69 2.57 -24.57 -6.36
CA LEU A 69 1.88 -25.78 -5.94
C LEU A 69 2.48 -27.02 -6.62
N LYS A 70 2.78 -26.96 -7.92
CA LYS A 70 3.46 -28.06 -8.64
C LYS A 70 4.84 -28.37 -8.07
N GLU A 71 5.59 -27.33 -7.70
CA GLU A 71 6.94 -27.47 -7.14
C GLU A 71 6.90 -28.10 -5.74
N LEU A 72 5.97 -27.65 -4.90
CA LEU A 72 5.88 -28.08 -3.50
C LEU A 72 5.18 -29.44 -3.32
N PHE A 73 4.25 -29.79 -4.22
CA PHE A 73 3.42 -30.99 -4.14
C PHE A 73 3.46 -31.78 -5.46
N PRO A 74 4.63 -32.30 -5.88
CA PRO A 74 4.78 -33.00 -7.15
C PRO A 74 3.95 -34.29 -7.24
N GLU A 75 3.59 -34.89 -6.11
CA GLU A 75 2.73 -36.07 -6.00
C GLU A 75 1.23 -35.78 -6.19
N GLU A 76 0.82 -34.50 -6.15
CA GLU A 76 -0.57 -34.06 -6.31
C GLU A 76 -0.75 -33.22 -7.60
N PRO A 77 -0.64 -33.82 -8.80
CA PRO A 77 -0.63 -33.08 -10.07
C PRO A 77 -1.96 -32.36 -10.37
N SER A 78 -3.05 -32.74 -9.71
CA SER A 78 -4.37 -32.11 -9.87
C SER A 78 -4.56 -30.85 -9.01
N LEU A 79 -3.71 -30.63 -8.01
CA LEU A 79 -3.83 -29.53 -7.03
C LEU A 79 -3.85 -28.13 -7.66
N PRO A 80 -3.01 -27.81 -8.67
CA PRO A 80 -3.04 -26.50 -9.31
C PRO A 80 -4.36 -26.19 -10.04
N ASP A 81 -5.02 -27.20 -10.59
CA ASP A 81 -6.30 -27.01 -11.28
C ASP A 81 -7.46 -26.96 -10.27
N GLN A 82 -7.38 -27.75 -9.20
CA GLN A 82 -8.31 -27.67 -8.09
C GLN A 82 -8.28 -26.29 -7.41
N TYR A 83 -7.11 -25.69 -7.22
CA TYR A 83 -6.96 -24.32 -6.70
C TYR A 83 -7.77 -23.30 -7.50
N ILE A 84 -7.69 -23.35 -8.83
CA ILE A 84 -8.45 -22.44 -9.70
C ILE A 84 -9.96 -22.71 -9.59
N LYS A 85 -10.35 -23.99 -9.61
CA LYS A 85 -11.74 -24.38 -9.44
C LYS A 85 -12.31 -23.89 -8.11
N ASP A 86 -11.54 -23.96 -7.03
CA ASP A 86 -11.96 -23.51 -5.70
C ASP A 86 -12.14 -21.99 -5.65
N LEU A 87 -11.28 -21.22 -6.32
CA LEU A 87 -11.46 -19.77 -6.46
C LEU A 87 -12.69 -19.41 -7.31
N GLU A 88 -12.87 -20.06 -8.46
CA GLU A 88 -13.97 -19.79 -9.40
C GLU A 88 -15.33 -20.24 -8.86
N SER A 89 -15.36 -21.28 -8.04
CA SER A 89 -16.57 -21.75 -7.35
C SER A 89 -16.82 -21.04 -6.02
N HIS A 90 -15.96 -20.08 -5.64
CA HIS A 90 -16.00 -19.36 -4.37
C HIS A 90 -15.95 -20.28 -3.13
N LEU A 91 -15.30 -21.44 -3.24
CA LEU A 91 -14.99 -22.29 -2.10
C LEU A 91 -13.91 -21.64 -1.22
N ILE A 92 -12.94 -20.98 -1.86
CA ILE A 92 -11.90 -20.19 -1.21
C ILE A 92 -11.90 -18.76 -1.75
N TYR A 93 -11.37 -17.83 -0.96
CA TYR A 93 -11.22 -16.43 -1.33
C TYR A 93 -9.79 -15.98 -1.06
N GLU A 94 -9.08 -15.58 -2.11
CA GLU A 94 -7.73 -15.04 -2.00
C GLU A 94 -7.79 -13.53 -1.74
N ASN A 95 -7.24 -13.11 -0.60
CA ASN A 95 -7.23 -11.69 -0.23
C ASN A 95 -6.12 -10.95 -0.99
N ASP A 96 -6.41 -9.73 -1.43
CA ASP A 96 -5.45 -8.85 -2.10
C ASP A 96 -4.79 -9.46 -3.37
N GLU A 97 -5.47 -10.40 -4.05
CA GLU A 97 -4.97 -11.10 -5.25
C GLU A 97 -4.65 -10.16 -6.43
N THR A 98 -5.04 -8.90 -6.35
CA THR A 98 -4.72 -7.86 -7.34
C THR A 98 -3.32 -7.27 -7.17
N SER A 99 -2.58 -7.65 -6.11
CA SER A 99 -1.26 -7.12 -5.76
C SER A 99 -0.21 -8.22 -5.68
N PHE A 100 1.03 -7.90 -6.05
CA PHE A 100 2.19 -8.79 -5.87
C PHE A 100 2.87 -8.61 -4.51
N LYS A 101 2.40 -7.65 -3.71
CA LYS A 101 3.04 -7.22 -2.48
C LYS A 101 2.60 -8.10 -1.32
N PRO A 102 3.45 -8.28 -0.29
CA PRO A 102 3.02 -8.89 0.97
C PRO A 102 1.85 -8.09 1.59
N TYR A 103 1.08 -8.76 2.45
CA TYR A 103 -0.12 -8.17 3.04
C TYR A 103 0.20 -7.03 4.02
N CYS A 104 0.50 -7.32 5.28
CA CYS A 104 0.66 -6.30 6.32
C CYS A 104 1.92 -6.53 7.15
N ALA A 105 2.39 -5.48 7.82
CA ALA A 105 3.49 -5.59 8.78
C ALA A 105 3.34 -4.60 9.94
N SER A 106 3.78 -5.02 11.12
CA SER A 106 4.15 -4.11 12.20
C SER A 106 5.65 -3.88 12.12
N VAL A 107 6.07 -2.66 11.78
CA VAL A 107 7.47 -2.36 11.50
C VAL A 107 8.13 -1.73 12.71
N THR A 108 9.33 -2.21 13.05
CA THR A 108 10.19 -1.49 13.98
C THR A 108 10.69 -0.21 13.31
N MET A 109 10.65 0.89 14.03
CA MET A 109 11.14 2.19 13.58
C MET A 109 12.64 2.34 13.83
N PHE A 110 13.30 1.38 14.49
CA PHE A 110 14.71 1.46 14.86
C PHE A 110 15.65 1.76 13.67
N PRO A 111 15.53 1.09 12.50
CA PRO A 111 16.35 1.44 11.33
C PRO A 111 16.11 2.87 10.84
N PHE A 112 14.86 3.34 10.87
CA PHE A 112 14.50 4.71 10.52
C PHE A 112 15.11 5.73 11.50
N LEU A 113 15.13 5.42 12.79
CA LEU A 113 15.75 6.28 13.81
C LEU A 113 17.26 6.42 13.63
N LEU A 114 17.94 5.36 13.21
CA LEU A 114 19.40 5.35 13.03
C LEU A 114 19.85 5.91 11.69
N HIS A 115 19.08 5.70 10.62
CA HIS A 115 19.52 5.96 9.26
C HIS A 115 18.59 6.88 8.46
N GLY A 116 17.45 7.27 9.02
CA GLY A 116 16.39 7.97 8.30
C GLY A 116 15.77 7.06 7.23
N THR A 117 15.29 7.67 6.15
CA THR A 117 14.65 6.94 5.04
C THR A 117 15.61 6.60 3.90
N LYS A 118 16.90 6.99 4.00
CA LYS A 118 17.91 6.68 2.97
C LYS A 118 18.04 5.20 2.65
N ILE A 119 17.95 4.35 3.68
CA ILE A 119 18.01 2.89 3.54
C ILE A 119 16.80 2.30 2.80
N LEU A 120 15.74 3.09 2.61
CA LEU A 120 14.53 2.73 1.86
C LEU A 120 14.45 3.46 0.50
N GLY A 121 15.51 4.17 0.09
CA GLY A 121 15.52 4.98 -1.13
C GLY A 121 14.97 6.40 -0.97
N GLY A 122 14.65 6.81 0.26
CA GLY A 122 14.22 8.17 0.59
C GLY A 122 15.38 9.15 0.78
N THR A 123 15.05 10.40 1.11
CA THR A 123 16.02 11.49 1.27
C THR A 123 16.23 11.95 2.70
N SER A 124 15.39 11.51 3.66
CA SER A 124 15.46 11.96 5.04
C SER A 124 16.61 11.29 5.79
N LEU A 125 17.37 12.09 6.55
CA LEU A 125 18.37 11.60 7.51
C LEU A 125 17.71 11.19 8.82
N ALA A 126 18.49 10.55 9.69
CA ALA A 126 18.09 10.23 11.06
C ALA A 126 17.54 11.47 11.79
N PRO A 127 16.36 11.39 12.43
CA PRO A 127 15.76 12.52 13.11
C PRO A 127 16.57 12.95 14.34
N LYS A 128 16.66 14.25 14.58
CA LYS A 128 17.48 14.83 15.67
C LYS A 128 16.65 15.50 16.77
N ASN A 129 15.43 15.91 16.45
CA ASN A 129 14.48 16.63 17.30
C ASN A 129 13.03 16.27 16.90
N LEU A 130 12.04 16.76 17.64
CA LEU A 130 10.63 16.41 17.42
C LEU A 130 10.16 16.72 15.99
N ARG A 131 10.45 17.93 15.50
CA ARG A 131 10.05 18.37 14.16
C ARG A 131 10.63 17.52 13.02
N SER A 132 11.90 17.14 13.14
CA SER A 132 12.53 16.25 12.15
C SER A 132 12.01 14.82 12.26
N PHE A 133 11.65 14.34 13.45
CA PHE A 133 11.02 13.04 13.66
C PHE A 133 9.63 12.96 13.02
N THR A 134 8.72 13.86 13.35
CA THR A 134 7.35 13.90 12.80
C THR A 134 7.34 14.10 11.29
N GLY A 135 8.12 15.06 10.79
CA GLY A 135 8.19 15.35 9.35
C GLY A 135 8.76 14.19 8.53
N SER A 136 9.82 13.53 9.01
CA SER A 136 10.39 12.37 8.30
C SER A 136 9.61 11.07 8.52
N PHE A 137 8.86 10.95 9.62
CA PHE A 137 7.98 9.82 9.90
C PHE A 137 6.87 9.69 8.86
N VAL A 138 6.24 10.80 8.46
CA VAL A 138 5.22 10.79 7.39
C VAL A 138 5.78 10.19 6.10
N ASN A 139 6.99 10.61 5.70
CA ASN A 139 7.65 10.05 4.52
C ASN A 139 8.01 8.57 4.70
N PHE A 140 8.43 8.17 5.89
CA PHE A 140 8.71 6.77 6.22
C PHE A 140 7.46 5.90 6.05
N VAL A 141 6.33 6.31 6.64
CA VAL A 141 5.06 5.57 6.53
C VAL A 141 4.62 5.43 5.08
N TYR A 142 4.69 6.49 4.26
CA TYR A 142 4.32 6.39 2.84
C TYR A 142 5.22 5.45 2.04
N GLN A 143 6.53 5.50 2.27
CA GLN A 143 7.47 4.61 1.58
C GLN A 143 7.18 3.15 1.96
N VAL A 144 7.05 2.85 3.25
CA VAL A 144 6.79 1.48 3.71
C VAL A 144 5.41 1.00 3.22
N ALA A 145 4.37 1.84 3.33
CA ALA A 145 3.03 1.49 2.85
C ALA A 145 2.99 1.20 1.34
N SER A 146 3.87 1.79 0.55
CA SER A 146 3.94 1.51 -0.90
C SER A 146 4.39 0.07 -1.21
N PHE A 147 5.07 -0.60 -0.27
CA PHE A 147 5.59 -1.97 -0.42
C PHE A 147 4.63 -3.07 0.05
N PHE A 148 3.46 -2.71 0.58
CA PHE A 148 2.50 -3.65 1.18
C PHE A 148 1.08 -3.37 0.67
N SER A 149 0.25 -4.42 0.60
CA SER A 149 -1.17 -4.30 0.18
C SER A 149 -2.05 -3.83 1.34
N GLY A 150 -1.76 -4.31 2.54
CA GLY A 150 -2.53 -4.12 3.77
C GLY A 150 -2.01 -2.99 4.67
N ALA A 151 -2.19 -3.18 5.98
CA ALA A 151 -1.87 -2.19 6.99
C ALA A 151 -0.39 -2.17 7.38
N ILE A 152 0.12 -0.99 7.71
CA ILE A 152 1.45 -0.80 8.32
C ILE A 152 1.26 -0.23 9.72
N ALA A 153 1.65 -0.99 10.73
CA ALA A 153 1.60 -0.56 12.11
C ALA A 153 2.95 -0.01 12.57
N THR A 154 2.93 1.14 13.23
CA THR A 154 4.08 1.81 13.83
C THR A 154 3.85 1.99 15.33
N VAL A 155 3.73 0.86 16.03
CA VAL A 155 3.32 0.81 17.45
C VAL A 155 4.26 1.58 18.38
N GLU A 156 5.51 1.75 17.98
CA GLU A 156 6.55 2.42 18.76
C GLU A 156 6.46 3.97 18.64
N TRP A 157 5.64 4.50 17.74
CA TRP A 157 5.57 5.93 17.46
C TRP A 157 5.33 6.81 18.70
N PRO A 158 4.37 6.51 19.61
CA PRO A 158 4.13 7.34 20.79
C PRO A 158 5.36 7.44 21.71
N LEU A 159 6.14 6.35 21.82
CA LEU A 159 7.35 6.31 22.65
C LEU A 159 8.44 7.22 22.09
N TYR A 160 8.64 7.18 20.77
CA TYR A 160 9.64 8.02 20.13
C TYR A 160 9.21 9.48 20.01
N PHE A 161 7.91 9.73 19.85
CA PHE A 161 7.37 11.09 19.95
C PHE A 161 7.67 11.70 21.32
N ASP A 162 7.37 10.99 22.41
CA ASP A 162 7.69 11.42 23.79
C ASP A 162 9.20 11.65 23.97
N TYR A 163 10.04 10.71 23.53
CA TYR A 163 11.50 10.86 23.59
C TYR A 163 11.99 12.14 22.88
N PHE A 164 11.56 12.38 21.65
CA PHE A 164 11.98 13.56 20.91
C PHE A 164 11.36 14.85 21.45
N ALA A 165 10.15 14.81 22.01
CA ALA A 165 9.53 15.96 22.67
C ALA A 165 10.32 16.35 23.92
N LYS A 166 10.65 15.38 24.78
CA LYS A 166 11.52 15.58 25.96
C LYS A 166 12.89 16.09 25.58
N LYS A 167 13.49 15.54 24.52
CA LYS A 167 14.79 15.99 24.01
C LYS A 167 14.76 17.42 23.46
N THR A 168 13.64 17.85 22.87
CA THR A 168 13.53 19.15 22.22
C THR A 168 13.13 20.26 23.20
N TYR A 169 12.20 19.97 24.12
CA TYR A 169 11.52 20.97 24.96
C TYR A 169 11.66 20.71 26.48
N GLY A 170 12.20 19.56 26.89
CA GLY A 170 12.30 19.14 28.28
C GLY A 170 11.11 18.29 28.76
N PRO A 171 11.17 17.74 29.99
CA PRO A 171 10.20 16.78 30.50
C PRO A 171 8.77 17.32 30.68
N ASP A 172 8.62 18.63 30.92
CA ASP A 172 7.31 19.29 31.12
C ASP A 172 6.71 19.86 29.81
N TYR A 173 7.14 19.36 28.65
CA TYR A 173 6.78 19.91 27.33
C TYR A 173 5.26 20.06 27.09
N LEU A 174 4.43 19.21 27.71
CA LEU A 174 2.97 19.32 27.61
C LEU A 174 2.40 20.57 28.28
N LYS A 175 3.11 21.12 29.28
CA LYS A 175 2.75 22.35 29.98
C LYS A 175 3.42 23.57 29.35
N THR A 176 4.69 23.44 28.98
CA THR A 176 5.52 24.57 28.51
C THR A 176 5.39 24.84 27.02
N ASN A 177 5.13 23.81 26.21
CA ASN A 177 5.20 23.84 24.74
C ASN A 177 3.96 23.23 24.09
N ARG A 178 2.81 23.32 24.75
CA ARG A 178 1.54 22.72 24.28
C ARG A 178 1.22 23.02 22.82
N LYS A 179 1.37 24.28 22.40
CA LYS A 179 1.09 24.70 21.01
C LYS A 179 2.02 24.04 20.00
N ASP A 180 3.30 23.91 20.32
CA ASP A 180 4.27 23.22 19.46
C ASP A 180 3.91 21.73 19.33
N ILE A 181 3.52 21.09 20.43
CA ILE A 181 3.09 19.68 20.42
C ILE A 181 1.83 19.46 19.59
N GLU A 182 0.83 20.32 19.77
CA GLU A 182 -0.40 20.30 18.97
C GLU A 182 -0.07 20.46 17.47
N GLN A 183 0.87 21.35 17.14
CA GLN A 183 1.34 21.54 15.76
C GLN A 183 2.05 20.30 15.18
N GLU A 184 2.91 19.64 15.96
CA GLU A 184 3.64 18.45 15.54
C GLU A 184 2.73 17.21 15.40
N LEU A 185 1.73 17.09 16.28
CA LEU A 185 0.66 16.10 16.15
C LEU A 185 -0.17 16.35 14.90
N GLN A 186 -0.58 17.61 14.67
CA GLN A 186 -1.32 17.98 13.47
C GLN A 186 -0.52 17.66 12.20
N GLY A 187 0.77 18.02 12.19
CA GLY A 187 1.71 17.75 11.09
C GLY A 187 1.98 16.27 10.84
N THR A 188 1.59 15.38 11.75
CA THR A 188 1.67 13.92 11.56
C THR A 188 0.30 13.35 11.15
N ILE A 189 -0.75 13.66 11.91
CA ILE A 189 -2.08 13.08 11.75
C ILE A 189 -2.74 13.53 10.44
N TYR A 190 -2.69 14.82 10.10
CA TYR A 190 -3.38 15.33 8.92
C TYR A 190 -2.82 14.75 7.62
N PRO A 191 -1.49 14.73 7.39
CA PRO A 191 -0.93 14.10 6.20
C PRO A 191 -1.36 12.64 6.06
N MET A 192 -1.29 11.84 7.12
CA MET A 192 -1.69 10.42 7.07
C MET A 192 -3.16 10.19 6.67
N ASN A 193 -4.01 11.22 6.81
CA ASN A 193 -5.42 11.18 6.43
C ASN A 193 -5.71 11.94 5.12
N GLN A 194 -4.69 12.36 4.37
CA GLN A 194 -4.83 13.00 3.06
C GLN A 194 -4.51 12.00 1.94
N PRO A 195 -5.53 11.50 1.20
CA PRO A 195 -5.37 10.43 0.21
C PRO A 195 -4.38 10.73 -0.93
N ALA A 196 -4.11 12.01 -1.21
CA ALA A 196 -3.16 12.44 -2.24
C ALA A 196 -1.74 11.89 -2.04
N ALA A 197 -1.40 11.47 -0.83
CA ALA A 197 -0.10 10.89 -0.50
C ALA A 197 -0.03 9.36 -0.65
N ALA A 198 -1.18 8.67 -0.69
CA ALA A 198 -1.27 7.23 -0.94
C ALA A 198 -1.52 6.99 -2.44
N ARG A 199 -0.48 7.18 -3.26
CA ARG A 199 -0.56 6.95 -4.70
C ARG A 199 -0.59 5.45 -4.99
N GLY A 200 -1.72 4.97 -5.50
CA GLY A 200 -1.86 3.65 -6.13
C GLY A 200 -1.53 2.47 -5.23
N LYS A 201 -2.53 2.02 -4.46
CA LYS A 201 -2.58 0.61 -4.05
C LYS A 201 -3.09 -0.23 -5.21
#